data_AF-A0A6L8I8D9-F1
#
_entry.id   AF-A0A6L8I8D9-F1
#
_cell.length_a   1.000
_cell.length_b   1.000
_cell.length_c   1.000
_cell.angle_alpha   90.00
_cell.angle_beta   90.00
_cell.angle_gamma   90.00
#
_symmetry.space_group_name_H-M   'P 1'
#
loop_
_entity.id
_entity.type
_entity.pdbx_description
1 polymer ?
#
loop_
_entity_poly.entity_id
_entity_poly.type
_entity_poly.pdbx_seq_one_letter_code
_entity_poly.pdbx_strand_id
1 'polypeptide(L)'
;MNRSAMQWLFEPPSIRDMAPGTKVIVYAILTFWTAFVLFPIYWVLITSFKSAIDVNSGPVYLPFVDFQPSLHAWKELFVFDFWDTLSAYVNSLIIALSATAASVAIGSMASYALARFEYRPRFGVVFMFVLVMIGAFVAVGRYGVDWRLSCAAGVAVFYFLARALGRHFKARLGNGDILFW
;
A
#
# COMPACT_ATOMS: atom_id res chain seq x y z
N MET A 1 48.45 -15.85 -22.29
CA MET A 1 47.92 -14.98 -21.22
C MET A 1 47.13 -15.85 -20.26
N ASN A 2 47.74 -16.27 -19.14
CA ASN A 2 47.11 -17.11 -18.14
C ASN A 2 46.53 -16.20 -17.05
N ARG A 3 45.21 -16.00 -17.03
CA ARG A 3 44.57 -15.17 -16.00
C ARG A 3 44.62 -15.92 -14.67
N SER A 4 44.92 -15.20 -13.58
CA SER A 4 44.83 -15.76 -12.23
C SER A 4 43.37 -16.11 -11.91
N ALA A 5 43.13 -17.16 -11.12
CA ALA A 5 41.78 -17.57 -10.70
C ALA A 5 40.98 -16.42 -10.05
N MET A 6 41.68 -15.53 -9.35
CA MET A 6 41.08 -14.35 -8.71
C MET A 6 40.65 -13.29 -9.74
N GLN A 7 41.41 -13.11 -10.81
CA GLN A 7 41.05 -12.19 -11.91
C GLN A 7 39.83 -12.73 -12.65
N TRP A 8 39.76 -14.04 -12.90
CA TRP A 8 38.59 -14.64 -13.52
C TRP A 8 37.29 -14.50 -12.69
N LEU A 9 37.40 -14.53 -11.35
CA LEU A 9 36.24 -14.43 -10.46
C LEU A 9 35.68 -13.00 -10.33
N PHE A 10 36.56 -12.00 -10.37
CA PHE A 10 36.22 -10.60 -10.08
C PHE A 10 36.26 -9.67 -11.31
N GLU A 11 36.80 -10.11 -12.45
CA GLU A 11 36.73 -9.34 -13.70
C GLU A 11 35.48 -9.71 -14.51
N PRO A 12 34.68 -8.72 -14.92
CA PRO A 12 33.55 -8.98 -15.80
C PRO A 12 34.05 -9.42 -17.20
N PRO A 13 33.42 -10.45 -17.81
CA PRO A 13 33.82 -10.94 -19.13
C PRO A 13 33.47 -9.94 -20.26
N SER A 14 32.53 -9.02 -20.02
CA SER A 14 32.19 -7.90 -20.91
C SER A 14 31.73 -6.69 -20.10
N ILE A 15 31.77 -5.48 -20.68
CA ILE A 15 31.35 -4.22 -20.01
C ILE A 15 29.89 -4.27 -19.53
N ARG A 16 29.06 -5.13 -20.12
CA ARG A 16 27.63 -5.27 -19.79
C ARG A 16 27.33 -6.41 -18.81
N ASP A 17 28.31 -7.27 -18.53
CA ASP A 17 28.13 -8.44 -17.68
C ASP A 17 28.69 -8.20 -16.28
N MET A 18 28.06 -8.80 -15.28
CA MET A 18 28.62 -8.85 -13.93
C MET A 18 29.78 -9.85 -13.86
N ALA A 19 30.79 -9.57 -13.04
CA ALA A 19 31.82 -10.55 -12.72
C ALA A 19 31.18 -11.84 -12.15
N PRO A 20 31.69 -13.04 -12.48
CA PRO A 20 31.09 -14.31 -12.07
C PRO A 20 30.88 -14.42 -10.55
N GLY A 21 31.84 -13.96 -9.74
CA GLY A 21 31.74 -13.94 -8.29
C GLY A 21 30.65 -12.98 -7.79
N THR A 22 30.59 -11.77 -8.36
CA THR A 22 29.53 -10.79 -8.06
C THR A 22 28.15 -11.34 -8.42
N LYS A 23 28.04 -12.05 -9.56
CA LYS A 23 26.80 -12.70 -9.98
C LYS A 23 26.35 -13.72 -8.92
N VAL A 24 27.23 -14.64 -8.50
CA VAL A 24 26.88 -15.64 -7.47
C VAL A 24 26.41 -14.96 -6.18
N ILE A 25 27.11 -13.92 -5.72
CA ILE A 25 26.74 -13.18 -4.50
C ILE A 25 25.37 -12.50 -4.65
N VAL A 26 25.15 -11.78 -5.74
CA VAL A 26 23.88 -11.09 -6.01
C VAL A 26 22.73 -12.08 -6.08
N TYR A 27 22.88 -13.18 -6.83
CA TYR A 27 21.83 -14.20 -6.93
C TYR A 27 21.61 -14.90 -5.59
N ALA A 28 22.66 -15.19 -4.80
CA ALA A 28 22.50 -15.77 -3.46
C ALA A 28 21.68 -14.84 -2.54
N ILE A 29 21.99 -13.54 -2.53
CA ILE A 29 21.25 -12.54 -1.76
C ILE A 29 19.79 -12.43 -2.24
N LEU A 30 19.56 -12.37 -3.56
CA LEU A 30 18.21 -12.27 -4.12
C LEU A 30 17.38 -13.53 -3.85
N THR A 31 17.98 -14.73 -3.94
CA THR A 31 17.31 -15.99 -3.63
C THR A 31 16.97 -16.06 -2.15
N PHE A 32 17.90 -15.69 -1.26
CA PHE A 32 17.64 -15.61 0.17
C PHE A 32 16.51 -14.62 0.48
N TRP A 33 16.55 -13.42 -0.09
CA TRP A 33 15.52 -12.40 0.10
C TRP A 33 14.15 -12.86 -0.43
N THR A 34 14.13 -13.51 -1.58
CA THR A 34 12.92 -14.13 -2.14
C THR A 34 12.35 -15.17 -1.19
N ALA A 35 13.17 -16.07 -0.66
CA ALA A 35 12.72 -17.07 0.30
C ALA A 35 12.15 -16.44 1.57
N PHE A 36 12.78 -15.38 2.08
CA PHE A 36 12.30 -14.63 3.23
C PHE A 36 10.92 -13.99 2.99
N VAL A 37 10.69 -13.39 1.83
CA VAL A 37 9.40 -12.78 1.45
C VAL A 37 8.33 -13.85 1.17
N LEU A 38 8.71 -14.99 0.59
CA LEU A 38 7.78 -16.09 0.30
C LEU A 38 7.40 -16.89 1.54
N PHE A 39 8.22 -16.90 2.59
CA PHE A 39 7.95 -17.64 3.82
C PHE A 39 6.56 -17.36 4.43
N PRO A 40 6.12 -16.10 4.66
CA PRO A 40 4.78 -15.84 5.18
C PRO A 40 3.67 -16.29 4.22
N ILE A 41 3.87 -16.19 2.90
CA ILE A 41 2.90 -16.66 1.90
C ILE A 41 2.77 -18.18 1.96
N TYR A 42 3.90 -18.89 2.03
CA TYR A 42 3.94 -20.32 2.25
C TYR A 42 3.20 -20.69 3.54
N TRP A 43 3.44 -19.96 4.62
CA TRP A 43 2.82 -20.25 5.92
C TRP A 43 1.29 -20.08 5.89
N VAL A 44 0.78 -19.04 5.23
CA VAL A 44 -0.67 -18.86 5.03
C VAL A 44 -1.24 -19.99 4.17
N LEU A 45 -0.54 -20.37 3.09
CA LEU A 45 -0.97 -21.45 2.20
C LEU A 45 -1.12 -22.76 2.95
N ILE A 46 -0.10 -23.21 3.69
CA ILE A 46 -0.18 -24.46 4.45
C ILE A 46 -1.23 -24.40 5.57
N THR A 47 -1.43 -23.22 6.15
CA THR A 47 -2.42 -23.01 7.21
C THR A 47 -3.84 -23.18 6.70
N SER A 48 -4.11 -22.86 5.43
CA SER A 48 -5.41 -23.14 4.80
C SER A 48 -5.79 -24.63 4.75
N PHE A 49 -4.81 -25.53 4.91
CA PHE A 49 -5.00 -26.97 4.96
C PHE A 49 -4.94 -27.56 6.38
N LYS A 50 -4.69 -26.75 7.42
CA LYS A 50 -4.64 -27.24 8.80
C LYS A 50 -6.04 -27.41 9.38
N SER A 51 -6.20 -28.34 10.31
CA SER A 51 -7.40 -28.39 11.14
C SER A 51 -7.38 -27.25 12.17
N ALA A 52 -8.53 -26.87 12.73
CA ALA A 52 -8.61 -25.85 13.78
C ALA A 52 -7.73 -26.21 15.00
N ILE A 53 -7.56 -27.49 15.30
CA ILE A 53 -6.72 -27.98 16.40
C ILE A 53 -5.25 -27.73 16.07
N ASP A 54 -4.80 -28.07 14.86
CA ASP A 54 -3.39 -27.92 14.44
C ASP A 54 -2.96 -26.45 14.35
N VAL A 55 -3.88 -25.54 14.05
CA VAL A 55 -3.61 -24.09 14.09
C VAL A 55 -3.40 -23.59 15.52
N ASN A 56 -4.17 -24.12 16.48
CA ASN A 56 -4.11 -23.69 17.88
C ASN A 56 -3.02 -24.40 18.71
N SER A 57 -2.45 -25.49 18.20
CA SER A 57 -1.48 -26.32 18.94
C SER A 57 -0.02 -25.83 18.85
N GLY A 58 0.24 -24.73 18.14
CA GLY A 58 1.56 -24.11 18.05
C GLY A 58 2.12 -24.02 16.61
N PRO A 59 3.36 -23.55 16.46
CA PRO A 59 3.96 -23.31 15.15
C PRO A 59 4.41 -24.61 14.47
N VAL A 60 3.53 -25.17 13.65
CA VAL A 60 3.83 -26.28 12.73
C VAL A 60 4.03 -25.78 11.30
N TYR A 61 5.02 -26.29 10.57
CA TYR A 61 5.41 -25.72 9.26
C TYR A 61 5.47 -26.76 8.14
N LEU A 62 5.73 -28.03 8.44
CA LEU A 62 5.92 -29.07 7.44
C LEU A 62 4.65 -29.94 7.31
N PRO A 63 3.97 -29.93 6.14
CA PRO A 63 2.83 -30.82 5.92
C PRO A 63 3.28 -32.29 5.93
N PHE A 64 2.40 -33.18 6.38
CA PHE A 64 2.62 -34.64 6.52
C PHE A 64 3.65 -35.06 7.59
N VAL A 65 4.46 -34.14 8.10
CA VAL A 65 5.38 -34.38 9.21
C VAL A 65 4.80 -33.82 10.50
N ASP A 66 4.44 -32.53 10.50
CA ASP A 66 3.98 -31.84 11.71
C ASP A 66 2.46 -31.89 11.87
N PHE A 67 1.71 -32.02 10.76
CA PHE A 67 0.25 -32.08 10.75
C PHE A 67 -0.27 -32.86 9.53
N GLN A 68 -1.50 -33.37 9.62
CA GLN A 68 -2.19 -34.03 8.51
C GLN A 68 -3.03 -33.01 7.72
N PRO A 69 -2.72 -32.74 6.44
CA PRO A 69 -3.49 -31.80 5.63
C PRO A 69 -4.96 -32.22 5.50
N SER A 70 -5.86 -31.27 5.70
CA SER A 70 -7.30 -31.43 5.63
C SER A 70 -7.93 -30.41 4.68
N LEU A 71 -9.06 -30.76 4.08
CA LEU A 71 -9.86 -29.86 3.25
C LEU A 71 -11.04 -29.24 4.02
N HIS A 72 -11.00 -29.29 5.36
CA HIS A 72 -12.13 -28.87 6.17
C HIS A 72 -12.46 -27.38 5.98
N ALA A 73 -11.47 -26.49 6.11
CA ALA A 73 -11.65 -25.05 5.88
C ALA A 73 -12.16 -24.73 4.46
N TRP A 74 -11.69 -25.46 3.45
CA TRP A 74 -12.16 -25.31 2.07
C TRP A 74 -13.60 -25.76 1.88
N LYS A 75 -14.04 -26.83 2.58
CA LYS A 75 -15.44 -27.28 2.57
C LYS A 75 -16.34 -26.28 3.29
N GLU A 76 -15.93 -25.75 4.44
CA GLU A 76 -16.64 -24.65 5.12
C GLU A 76 -16.87 -23.49 4.15
N LEU A 77 -15.82 -23.03 3.49
CA LEU A 77 -15.88 -21.88 2.58
C LEU A 77 -16.73 -22.11 1.32
N PHE A 78 -16.67 -23.30 0.71
CA PHE A 78 -17.33 -23.58 -0.58
C PHE A 78 -18.65 -24.34 -0.49
N VAL A 79 -18.96 -24.99 0.62
CA VAL A 79 -20.16 -25.83 0.76
C VAL A 79 -21.13 -25.24 1.78
N PHE A 80 -20.62 -24.81 2.94
CA PHE A 80 -21.47 -24.35 4.05
C PHE A 80 -21.73 -22.84 3.96
N ASP A 81 -20.68 -22.03 3.81
CA ASP A 81 -20.74 -20.56 3.82
C ASP A 81 -20.52 -19.92 2.44
N PHE A 82 -20.86 -20.65 1.37
CA PHE A 82 -20.56 -20.22 0.00
C PHE A 82 -21.14 -18.84 -0.34
N TRP A 83 -22.40 -18.59 0.01
CA TRP A 83 -23.09 -17.35 -0.35
C TRP A 83 -22.55 -16.13 0.41
N ASP A 84 -22.31 -16.27 1.70
CA ASP A 84 -21.74 -15.20 2.52
C ASP A 84 -20.32 -14.88 2.07
N THR A 85 -19.51 -15.91 1.84
CA THR A 85 -18.16 -15.75 1.27
C THR A 85 -18.23 -15.05 -0.08
N LEU A 86 -19.01 -15.57 -1.03
CA LEU A 86 -19.09 -15.00 -2.38
C LEU A 86 -19.54 -13.53 -2.35
N SER A 87 -20.53 -13.20 -1.51
CA SER A 87 -21.00 -11.82 -1.37
C SER A 87 -19.91 -10.89 -0.84
N ALA A 88 -19.12 -11.31 0.16
CA ALA A 88 -18.02 -10.54 0.69
C ALA A 88 -16.91 -10.29 -0.35
N TYR A 89 -16.57 -11.30 -1.15
CA TYR A 89 -15.60 -11.17 -2.25
C TYR A 89 -16.10 -10.25 -3.35
N VAL A 90 -17.36 -10.39 -3.78
CA VAL A 90 -17.97 -9.53 -4.82
C VAL A 90 -18.06 -8.09 -4.33
N ASN A 91 -18.50 -7.86 -3.09
CA ASN A 91 -18.54 -6.52 -2.48
C ASN A 91 -17.15 -5.89 -2.48
N SER A 92 -16.12 -6.64 -2.06
CA SER A 92 -14.74 -6.15 -2.06
C SER A 92 -14.24 -5.81 -3.46
N LEU A 93 -14.56 -6.65 -4.46
CA LEU A 93 -14.18 -6.43 -5.86
C LEU A 93 -14.87 -5.19 -6.44
N ILE A 94 -16.16 -5.02 -6.19
CA ILE A 94 -16.92 -3.84 -6.62
C ILE A 94 -16.36 -2.57 -5.96
N ILE A 95 -16.12 -2.59 -4.64
CA ILE A 95 -15.57 -1.44 -3.91
C ILE A 95 -14.17 -1.11 -4.42
N ALA A 96 -13.28 -2.10 -4.55
CA ALA A 96 -11.91 -1.87 -4.99
C ALA A 96 -11.85 -1.29 -6.42
N LEU A 97 -12.62 -1.86 -7.36
CA LEU A 97 -12.65 -1.38 -8.74
C LEU A 97 -13.28 0.00 -8.85
N SER A 98 -14.43 0.22 -8.21
CA SER A 98 -15.11 1.53 -8.25
C SER A 98 -14.28 2.63 -7.60
N ALA A 99 -13.67 2.36 -6.43
CA ALA A 99 -12.79 3.30 -5.75
C ALA A 99 -11.54 3.59 -6.57
N THR A 100 -10.92 2.58 -7.19
CA THR A 100 -9.75 2.77 -8.06
C THR A 100 -10.11 3.59 -9.29
N ALA A 101 -11.21 3.26 -9.97
CA ALA A 101 -11.67 3.99 -11.14
C ALA A 101 -11.97 5.47 -10.81
N ALA A 102 -12.68 5.72 -9.71
CA ALA A 102 -12.95 7.08 -9.24
C ALA A 102 -11.66 7.83 -8.88
N SER A 103 -10.73 7.18 -8.17
CA SER A 103 -9.46 7.76 -7.75
C SER A 103 -8.57 8.11 -8.95
N VAL A 104 -8.48 7.23 -9.94
CA VAL A 104 -7.72 7.48 -11.17
C VAL A 104 -8.38 8.58 -11.99
N ALA A 105 -9.71 8.56 -12.14
CA ALA A 105 -10.42 9.61 -12.88
C ALA A 105 -10.23 11.00 -12.24
N ILE A 106 -10.47 11.13 -10.94
CA ILE A 106 -10.32 12.41 -10.22
C ILE A 106 -8.84 12.82 -10.15
N GLY A 107 -7.95 11.87 -9.80
CA GLY A 107 -6.52 12.11 -9.67
C GLY A 107 -5.85 12.52 -10.98
N SER A 108 -6.23 11.91 -12.11
CA SER A 108 -5.72 12.27 -13.43
C SER A 108 -6.16 13.68 -13.86
N MET A 109 -7.43 14.05 -13.63
CA MET A 109 -7.91 15.41 -13.90
C MET A 109 -7.18 16.45 -13.04
N ALA A 110 -7.00 16.15 -11.74
CA ALA A 110 -6.28 17.04 -10.82
C ALA A 110 -4.80 17.19 -11.22
N SER A 111 -4.14 16.07 -11.57
CA SER A 111 -2.76 16.06 -12.07
C SER A 111 -2.61 16.84 -13.37
N TYR A 112 -3.54 16.67 -14.32
CA TYR A 112 -3.57 17.46 -15.56
C TYR A 112 -3.72 18.95 -15.28
N ALA A 113 -4.62 19.33 -14.38
CA ALA A 113 -4.80 20.73 -14.01
C ALA A 113 -3.50 21.32 -13.42
N LEU A 114 -2.86 20.59 -12.50
CA LEU A 114 -1.60 21.01 -11.89
C LEU A 114 -0.45 21.11 -12.91
N ALA A 115 -0.40 20.21 -13.90
CA ALA A 115 0.63 20.23 -14.92
C ALA A 115 0.44 21.34 -15.97
N ARG A 116 -0.81 21.75 -16.26
CA ARG A 116 -1.11 22.66 -17.37
C ARG A 116 -1.50 24.09 -16.98
N PHE A 117 -2.04 24.32 -15.79
CA PHE A 117 -2.44 25.65 -15.32
C PHE A 117 -1.48 26.18 -14.25
N GLU A 118 -1.14 27.47 -14.27
CA GLU A 118 -0.34 28.09 -13.21
C GLU A 118 -1.12 28.18 -11.89
N TYR A 119 -0.81 27.30 -10.95
CA TYR A 119 -1.30 27.34 -9.59
C TYR A 119 -0.33 28.13 -8.71
N ARG A 120 -0.88 29.06 -7.91
CA ARG A 120 -0.13 29.82 -6.89
C ARG A 120 -0.82 29.78 -5.53
N PRO A 121 -1.16 28.59 -4.98
CA PRO A 121 -1.78 28.47 -3.68
C PRO A 121 -0.83 28.99 -2.60
N ARG A 122 -1.39 29.67 -1.60
CA ARG A 122 -0.64 30.11 -0.44
C ARG A 122 -0.44 28.90 0.48
N PHE A 123 0.80 28.59 0.84
CA PHE A 123 1.14 27.40 1.64
C PHE A 123 0.29 27.30 2.92
N GLY A 124 0.10 28.43 3.62
CA GLY A 124 -0.71 28.47 4.84
C GLY A 124 -2.20 28.13 4.64
N VAL A 125 -2.75 28.33 3.45
CA VAL A 125 -4.14 27.91 3.14
C VAL A 125 -4.22 26.40 2.97
N VAL A 126 -3.22 25.78 2.33
CA VAL A 126 -3.14 24.30 2.21
C VAL A 126 -2.97 23.67 3.58
N PHE A 127 -2.08 24.20 4.42
CA PHE A 127 -1.89 23.70 5.79
C PHE A 127 -3.17 23.81 6.63
N MET A 128 -3.88 24.93 6.52
CA MET A 128 -5.15 25.15 7.22
C MET A 128 -6.25 24.19 6.74
N PHE A 129 -6.30 23.86 5.45
CA PHE A 129 -7.19 22.81 4.93
C PHE A 129 -6.94 21.48 5.63
N VAL A 130 -5.68 21.06 5.71
CA VAL A 130 -5.28 19.81 6.37
C VAL A 130 -5.64 19.82 7.86
N LEU A 131 -5.40 20.93 8.57
CA LEU A 131 -5.77 21.06 9.98
C LEU A 131 -7.28 20.93 10.22
N VAL A 132 -8.10 21.58 9.39
CA VAL A 132 -9.56 21.47 9.49
C VAL A 132 -10.03 20.05 9.18
N MET A 133 -9.40 19.38 8.21
CA MET A 133 -9.69 17.98 7.89
C MET A 133 -9.37 17.06 9.07
N ILE A 134 -8.20 17.22 9.72
CA ILE A 134 -7.85 16.47 10.93
C ILE A 134 -8.87 16.74 12.05
N GLY A 135 -9.24 18.01 12.25
CA GLY A 135 -10.27 18.40 13.22
C GLY A 135 -11.61 17.71 12.96
N ALA A 136 -12.04 17.62 11.69
CA ALA A 136 -13.27 16.93 11.30
C ALA A 136 -13.20 15.42 11.61
N PHE A 137 -12.07 14.76 11.34
CA PHE A 137 -11.87 13.36 11.69
C PHE A 137 -11.90 13.12 13.21
N VAL A 138 -11.27 14.00 13.98
CA VAL A 138 -11.30 13.92 15.45
C VAL A 138 -12.72 14.15 15.99
N ALA A 139 -13.48 15.08 15.41
CA ALA A 139 -14.87 15.32 15.79
C ALA A 139 -15.75 14.06 15.60
N VAL A 140 -15.58 13.35 14.49
CA VAL A 140 -16.30 12.09 14.24
C VAL A 140 -15.79 10.99 15.17
N GLY A 141 -14.48 10.75 15.21
CA GLY A 141 -13.91 9.59 15.91
C GLY A 141 -13.94 9.70 17.44
N ARG A 142 -13.69 10.89 18.00
CA ARG A 142 -13.57 11.07 19.46
C ARG A 142 -14.85 11.56 20.13
N TYR A 143 -15.62 12.38 19.43
CA TYR A 143 -16.81 13.06 19.95
C TYR A 143 -18.12 12.51 19.38
N GLY A 144 -18.06 11.54 18.45
CA GLY A 144 -19.24 10.88 17.89
C GLY A 144 -20.12 11.81 17.06
N VAL A 145 -19.57 12.91 16.54
CA VAL A 145 -20.31 13.84 15.68
C VAL A 145 -20.66 13.15 14.37
N ASP A 146 -21.89 13.33 13.89
CA ASP A 146 -22.31 12.80 12.59
C ASP A 146 -21.35 13.29 11.48
N TRP A 147 -20.90 12.35 10.65
CA TRP A 147 -19.87 12.63 9.64
C TRP A 147 -20.32 13.68 8.62
N ARG A 148 -21.63 13.78 8.34
CA ARG A 148 -22.18 14.76 7.39
C ARG A 148 -22.08 16.16 7.98
N LEU A 149 -22.41 16.29 9.28
CA LEU A 149 -22.28 17.55 10.01
C LEU A 149 -20.82 17.96 10.15
N SER A 150 -19.93 17.00 10.45
CA SER A 150 -18.49 17.26 10.59
C SER A 150 -17.87 17.75 9.27
N CYS A 151 -18.21 17.11 8.14
CA CYS A 151 -17.77 17.55 6.82
C CYS A 151 -18.34 18.93 6.45
N ALA A 152 -19.64 19.16 6.66
CA ALA A 152 -20.27 20.46 6.35
C ALA A 152 -19.65 21.60 7.18
N ALA A 153 -19.49 21.38 8.49
CA ALA A 153 -18.84 22.34 9.38
C ALA A 153 -17.37 22.55 9.01
N GLY A 154 -16.63 21.49 8.68
CA GLY A 154 -15.24 21.57 8.24
C GLY A 154 -15.09 22.42 6.98
N VAL A 155 -15.92 22.21 5.95
CA VAL A 155 -15.90 23.02 4.72
C VAL A 155 -16.24 24.48 5.03
N ALA A 156 -17.25 24.75 5.87
CA ALA A 156 -17.61 26.10 6.26
C ALA A 156 -16.49 26.81 7.03
N VAL A 157 -15.90 26.15 8.03
CA VAL A 157 -14.78 26.65 8.83
C VAL A 157 -13.57 26.94 7.93
N PHE A 158 -13.23 26.00 7.04
CA PHE A 158 -12.15 26.21 6.08
C PHE A 158 -12.40 27.44 5.20
N TYR A 159 -13.61 27.60 4.66
CA TYR A 159 -13.97 28.73 3.83
C TYR A 159 -13.82 30.07 4.56
N PHE A 160 -14.32 30.16 5.80
CA PHE A 160 -14.21 31.38 6.62
C PHE A 160 -12.76 31.68 6.99
N LEU A 161 -12.01 30.67 7.46
CA LEU A 161 -10.61 30.84 7.81
C LEU A 161 -9.75 31.19 6.59
N ALA A 162 -10.04 30.61 5.42
CA ALA A 162 -9.32 30.92 4.19
C ALA A 162 -9.54 32.37 3.76
N ARG A 163 -10.76 32.91 3.91
CA ARG A 163 -11.05 34.33 3.62
C ARG A 163 -10.44 35.28 4.64
N ALA A 164 -10.44 34.90 5.92
CA ALA A 164 -9.94 35.71 7.03
C ALA A 164 -8.40 35.72 7.09
N LEU A 165 -7.79 34.55 7.25
CA LEU A 165 -6.34 34.40 7.43
C LEU A 165 -5.57 34.28 6.12
N GLY A 166 -6.23 33.90 5.02
CA GLY A 166 -5.54 33.62 3.76
C GLY A 166 -4.71 34.79 3.23
N ARG A 167 -5.11 36.04 3.51
CA ARG A 167 -4.38 37.26 3.08
C ARG A 167 -3.06 37.48 3.83
N HIS A 168 -2.88 36.87 5.00
CA HIS A 168 -1.68 37.03 5.82
C HIS A 168 -0.52 36.12 5.38
N PHE A 169 -0.80 35.05 4.63
CA PHE A 169 0.24 34.14 4.15
C PHE A 169 0.92 34.67 2.88
N LYS A 170 2.23 34.94 2.97
CA LYS A 170 3.04 35.46 1.85
C LYS A 170 3.69 34.36 1.00
N ALA A 171 3.99 33.21 1.60
CA ALA A 171 4.59 32.07 0.90
C ALA A 171 3.60 31.45 -0.09
N ARG A 172 4.00 31.33 -1.36
CA ARG A 172 3.24 30.71 -2.45
C ARG A 172 4.04 29.52 -2.98
N LEU A 173 3.37 28.41 -3.24
CA LEU A 173 3.95 27.29 -3.96
C LEU A 173 3.70 27.48 -5.45
N GLY A 174 4.74 27.31 -6.27
CA GLY A 174 4.58 27.19 -7.73
C GLY A 174 4.39 25.74 -8.14
N ASN A 175 3.90 25.49 -9.35
CA ASN A 175 3.74 24.13 -9.87
C ASN A 175 5.05 23.32 -9.85
N GLY A 176 6.17 23.98 -10.15
CA GLY A 176 7.51 23.37 -10.12
C GLY A 176 8.00 23.00 -8.73
N ASP A 177 7.36 23.47 -7.66
CA ASP A 177 7.66 23.01 -6.30
C ASP A 177 6.80 21.78 -5.93
N ILE A 178 5.66 21.60 -6.60
CA ILE A 178 4.67 20.55 -6.29
C ILE A 178 4.89 19.31 -7.15
N LEU A 179 5.33 19.46 -8.41
CA LEU A 179 5.45 18.35 -9.37
C LEU A 179 6.70 17.46 -9.19
N PHE A 180 7.69 17.89 -8.40
CA PHE A 180 8.98 17.19 -8.24
C PHE A 180 9.11 16.42 -6.92
N TRP A 181 8.01 16.29 -6.17
CA TRP A 181 7.86 15.44 -4.98
C TRP A 181 6.81 14.37 -5.25
#